data_AF-A0AAU6D0T6-F1
#
_entry.id   AF-A0AAU6D0T6-F1
#
_cell.length_a   1.000
_cell.length_b   1.000
_cell.length_c   1.000
_cell.angle_alpha   90.00
_cell.angle_beta   90.00
_cell.angle_gamma   90.00
#
_symmetry.space_group_name_H-M   'P 1'
#
loop_
_entity.id
_entity.type
_entity.pdbx_description
1 polymer ?
#
loop_
_entity_poly.entity_id
_entity_poly.type
_entity_poly.pdbx_seq_one_letter_code
_entity_poly.pdbx_strand_id
1 'polypeptide(L)'
;MRDDDTPAIGALVRRAVDGDERATHELLAHVHPLAERYCRTRLSRLPGDARHFVDDLAQEVCLAVLCALPRYRDLGRPFEAFVVSIAAHKVADLQRSAMRGPGSTAVPSDQMPEKPDDSLGPEERALLNSDAAWAKKLLDRLPDHLRELVLLRVAVGLSAEETGQVLGMSPGAVRVAQHRALSRLRAIAEESTATTATGTPRSA
;
A
#
# COMPACT_ATOMS: atom_id res chain seq x y z
N MET A 1 -2.68 -7.32 16.13
CA MET A 1 -2.29 -6.99 17.51
C MET A 1 -0.90 -6.39 17.39
N ARG A 2 -0.74 -5.07 17.54
CA ARG A 2 0.58 -4.42 17.50
C ARG A 2 1.14 -4.56 18.92
N ASP A 3 2.31 -5.19 19.05
CA ASP A 3 2.98 -5.38 20.33
C ASP A 3 3.29 -4.02 20.98
N ASP A 4 3.00 -3.96 22.29
CA ASP A 4 3.00 -2.79 23.16
C ASP A 4 4.41 -2.29 23.53
N ASP A 5 5.46 -2.97 23.04
CA ASP A 5 6.88 -2.68 23.34
C ASP A 5 7.60 -1.85 22.26
N THR A 6 6.91 -1.44 21.19
CA THR A 6 7.52 -0.54 20.20
C THR A 6 7.55 0.87 20.78
N PRO A 7 8.74 1.49 21.02
CA PRO A 7 8.80 2.88 21.44
C PRO A 7 7.97 3.72 20.47
N ALA A 8 7.06 4.53 21.00
CA ALA A 8 6.13 5.31 20.20
C ALA A 8 6.90 5.99 19.05
N ILE A 9 6.44 5.82 17.80
CA ILE A 9 7.15 6.25 16.58
C ILE A 9 7.70 7.68 16.71
N GLY A 10 6.94 8.60 17.32
CA GLY A 10 7.40 9.96 17.58
C GLY A 10 8.68 10.07 18.42
N ALA A 11 8.89 9.20 19.41
CA ALA A 11 10.12 9.14 20.20
C ALA A 11 11.31 8.60 19.38
N LEU A 12 11.07 7.59 18.54
CA LEU A 12 12.08 7.10 17.59
C LEU A 12 12.49 8.18 16.60
N VAL A 13 11.52 8.90 16.04
CA VAL A 13 11.77 10.01 15.10
C VAL A 13 12.62 11.09 15.76
N ARG A 14 12.29 11.55 16.98
CA ARG A 14 13.09 12.57 17.67
C ARG A 14 14.54 12.13 17.87
N ARG A 15 14.77 10.92 18.40
CA ARG A 15 16.12 10.38 18.59
C ARG A 15 16.88 10.24 17.28
N ALA A 16 16.22 9.76 16.23
CA ALA A 16 16.83 9.63 14.90
C ALA A 16 17.23 10.99 14.31
N VAL A 17 16.40 12.02 14.51
CA VAL A 17 16.72 13.41 14.12
C VAL A 17 17.95 13.93 14.88
N ASP A 18 18.09 13.56 16.15
CA ASP A 18 19.25 13.91 16.99
C ASP A 18 20.52 13.10 16.66
N GLY A 19 20.48 12.21 15.66
CA GLY A 19 21.62 11.42 15.19
C GLY A 19 21.81 10.08 15.89
N ASP A 20 20.84 9.60 16.67
CA ASP A 20 20.88 8.26 17.27
C ASP A 20 20.79 7.19 16.16
N GLU A 21 21.91 6.53 15.88
CA GLU A 21 22.01 5.49 14.85
C GLU A 21 21.07 4.31 15.09
N ARG A 22 20.88 3.92 16.37
CA ARG A 22 19.99 2.81 16.73
C ARG A 22 18.53 3.19 16.51
N ALA A 23 18.15 4.40 16.92
CA ALA A 23 16.80 4.91 16.66
C ALA A 23 16.54 5.05 15.15
N THR A 24 17.55 5.45 14.38
CA THR A 24 17.47 5.52 12.91
C THR A 24 17.25 4.15 12.30
N HIS A 25 17.98 3.13 12.75
CA HIS A 25 17.80 1.76 12.29
C HIS A 25 16.40 1.23 12.63
N GLU A 26 15.95 1.39 13.88
CA GLU A 26 14.61 0.98 14.33
C GLU A 26 13.50 1.72 13.55
N LEU A 27 13.70 3.00 13.24
CA LEU A 27 12.78 3.78 12.43
C LEU A 27 12.73 3.27 10.98
N LEU A 28 13.87 2.99 10.35
CA LEU A 28 13.91 2.46 8.99
C LEU A 28 13.30 1.05 8.90
N ALA A 29 13.46 0.22 9.94
CA ALA A 29 12.80 -1.08 10.06
C ALA A 29 11.26 -0.93 10.12
N HIS A 30 10.74 0.20 10.59
CA HIS A 30 9.32 0.53 10.52
C HIS A 30 8.90 1.09 9.14
N VAL A 31 9.73 1.93 8.54
CA VAL A 31 9.48 2.59 7.25
C VAL A 31 9.40 1.59 6.11
N HIS A 32 10.33 0.63 6.04
CA HIS A 32 10.44 -0.32 4.95
C HIS A 32 9.12 -1.09 4.67
N PRO A 33 8.52 -1.81 5.64
CA PRO A 33 7.29 -2.56 5.39
C PRO A 33 6.10 -1.65 5.09
N LEU A 34 6.08 -0.41 5.59
CA LEU A 34 5.05 0.57 5.25
C LEU A 34 5.17 1.01 3.78
N ALA A 35 6.38 1.34 3.34
CA ALA A 35 6.68 1.72 1.96
C ALA A 35 6.37 0.56 1.00
N GLU A 36 6.79 -0.65 1.34
CA GLU A 36 6.54 -1.85 0.55
C GLU A 36 5.04 -2.12 0.36
N ARG A 37 4.24 -2.09 1.45
CA ARG A 37 2.78 -2.25 1.36
C ARG A 37 2.15 -1.18 0.48
N TYR A 38 2.57 0.07 0.62
CA TYR A 38 2.07 1.18 -0.21
C TYR A 38 2.41 0.97 -1.69
N CYS A 39 3.67 0.71 -2.01
CA CYS A 39 4.16 0.49 -3.37
C CYS A 39 3.47 -0.71 -4.02
N ARG A 40 3.44 -1.86 -3.34
CA ARG A 40 2.74 -3.07 -3.80
C ARG A 40 1.28 -2.80 -4.12
N THR A 41 0.59 -2.10 -3.23
CA THR A 41 -0.81 -1.72 -3.43
C THR A 41 -0.99 -0.86 -4.68
N ARG A 42 -0.10 0.13 -4.90
CA ARG A 42 -0.20 1.05 -6.04
C ARG A 42 0.18 0.41 -7.38
N LEU A 43 1.23 -0.39 -7.40
CA LEU A 43 1.74 -1.03 -8.62
C LEU A 43 0.87 -2.21 -9.06
N SER A 44 0.11 -2.83 -8.15
CA SER A 44 -0.87 -3.87 -8.50
C SER A 44 -1.93 -3.44 -9.51
N ARG A 45 -2.11 -2.13 -9.70
CA ARG A 45 -3.05 -1.52 -10.67
C ARG A 45 -2.44 -1.29 -12.05
N LEU A 46 -1.12 -1.32 -12.17
CA LEU A 46 -0.44 -1.16 -13.45
C LEU A 46 -0.39 -2.51 -14.20
N PRO A 47 -0.60 -2.52 -15.53
CA PRO A 47 -0.32 -3.69 -16.34
C PRO A 47 1.18 -3.93 -16.48
N GLY A 48 1.59 -5.21 -16.55
CA GLY A 48 2.96 -5.65 -16.77
C GLY A 48 3.80 -5.87 -15.50
N ASP A 49 5.11 -5.95 -15.70
CA ASP A 49 6.16 -6.34 -14.73
C ASP A 49 6.46 -5.27 -13.65
N ALA A 50 5.52 -4.34 -13.43
CA ALA A 50 5.70 -3.24 -12.48
C ALA A 50 5.86 -3.71 -11.02
N ARG A 51 5.47 -4.95 -10.71
CA ARG A 51 5.64 -5.55 -9.38
C ARG A 51 7.10 -5.74 -9.00
N HIS A 52 8.00 -5.90 -9.96
CA HIS A 52 9.43 -6.09 -9.67
C HIS A 52 10.09 -4.83 -9.10
N PHE A 53 9.48 -3.64 -9.28
CA PHE A 53 10.00 -2.39 -8.70
C PHE A 53 9.56 -2.14 -7.25
N VAL A 54 8.77 -3.03 -6.64
CA VAL A 54 8.27 -2.80 -5.27
C VAL A 54 9.41 -2.67 -4.27
N ASP A 55 10.36 -3.59 -4.31
CA ASP A 55 11.47 -3.63 -3.36
C ASP A 55 12.42 -2.45 -3.57
N ASP A 56 12.74 -2.13 -4.83
CA ASP A 56 13.56 -0.98 -5.20
C ASP A 56 12.92 0.34 -4.74
N LEU A 57 11.61 0.52 -4.97
CA LEU A 57 10.90 1.71 -4.52
C LEU A 57 10.83 1.79 -2.99
N ALA A 58 10.66 0.68 -2.28
CA ALA A 58 10.67 0.66 -0.83
C ALA A 58 12.04 1.10 -0.28
N GLN A 59 13.13 0.61 -0.88
CA GLN A 59 14.48 1.03 -0.54
C GLN A 59 14.71 2.53 -0.85
N GLU A 60 14.27 3.00 -2.01
CA GLU A 60 14.35 4.43 -2.36
C GLU A 60 13.58 5.31 -1.37
N VAL A 61 12.42 4.85 -0.87
CA VAL A 61 11.68 5.55 0.18
C VAL A 61 12.47 5.58 1.48
N CYS A 62 13.07 4.47 1.91
CA CYS A 62 13.93 4.43 3.10
C CYS A 62 15.10 5.42 2.98
N LEU A 63 15.78 5.45 1.83
CA LEU A 63 16.88 6.38 1.57
C LEU A 63 16.39 7.84 1.58
N ALA A 64 15.26 8.12 0.94
CA ALA A 64 14.68 9.47 0.92
C ALA A 64 14.26 9.93 2.32
N VAL A 65 13.70 9.04 3.13
CA VAL A 65 13.40 9.31 4.55
C VAL A 65 14.70 9.61 5.30
N LEU A 66 15.72 8.76 5.19
CA LEU A 66 17.01 8.96 5.84
C LEU A 66 17.65 10.31 5.49
N CYS A 67 17.64 10.70 4.21
CA CYS A 67 18.16 12.00 3.75
C CYS A 67 17.29 13.20 4.18
N ALA A 68 16.01 12.97 4.52
CA ALA A 68 15.10 14.00 4.98
C ALA A 68 15.12 14.17 6.50
N LEU A 69 15.47 13.12 7.27
CA LEU A 69 15.48 13.12 8.74
C LEU A 69 16.18 14.34 9.35
N PRO A 70 17.40 14.75 8.94
CA PRO A 70 18.08 15.91 9.56
C PRO A 70 17.32 17.24 9.43
N ARG A 71 16.38 17.33 8.47
CA ARG A 71 15.56 18.51 8.21
C ARG A 71 14.09 18.29 8.59
N TYR A 72 13.76 17.11 9.14
CA TYR A 72 12.41 16.78 9.53
C TYR A 72 11.96 17.68 10.67
N ARG A 73 10.74 18.22 10.55
CA ARG A 73 10.10 18.99 11.60
C ARG A 73 8.80 18.32 11.96
N ASP A 74 8.60 18.05 13.25
CA ASP A 74 7.33 17.58 13.74
C ASP A 74 6.32 18.73 13.69
N LEU A 75 5.39 18.66 12.74
CA LEU A 75 4.31 19.63 12.55
C LEU A 75 2.99 19.15 13.20
N GLY A 76 3.06 18.20 14.14
CA GLY A 76 1.88 17.55 14.71
C GLY A 76 1.18 16.61 13.73
N ARG A 77 1.90 16.14 12.71
CA ARG A 77 1.40 15.17 11.72
C ARG A 77 2.05 13.81 12.01
N PRO A 78 1.31 12.69 11.87
CA PRO A 78 1.90 11.37 11.98
C PRO A 78 3.03 11.18 10.97
N PHE A 79 4.11 10.57 11.41
CA PHE A 79 5.30 10.35 10.59
C PHE A 79 5.01 9.43 9.40
N GLU A 80 4.10 8.48 9.57
CA GLU A 80 3.66 7.53 8.54
C GLU A 80 3.02 8.26 7.36
N ALA A 81 2.31 9.37 7.60
CA ALA A 81 1.76 10.20 6.53
C ALA A 81 2.87 10.89 5.71
N PHE A 82 3.98 11.26 6.35
CA PHE A 82 5.19 11.77 5.68
C PHE A 82 5.89 10.67 4.86
N VAL A 83 6.01 9.45 5.39
CA VAL A 83 6.56 8.31 4.63
C VAL A 83 5.71 8.01 3.39
N VAL A 84 4.38 7.98 3.56
CA VAL A 84 3.45 7.72 2.45
C VAL A 84 3.48 8.82 1.40
N SER A 85 3.71 10.08 1.76
CA SER A 85 3.86 11.15 0.76
C SER A 85 5.12 10.98 -0.09
N ILE A 86 6.25 10.59 0.52
CA ILE A 86 7.47 10.22 -0.22
C ILE A 86 7.19 9.03 -1.16
N ALA A 87 6.58 7.97 -0.64
CA ALA A 87 6.24 6.79 -1.44
C ALA A 87 5.28 7.13 -2.61
N ALA A 88 4.31 8.01 -2.38
CA ALA A 88 3.40 8.50 -3.41
C ALA A 88 4.14 9.23 -4.54
N HIS A 89 5.10 10.09 -4.18
CA HIS A 89 5.93 10.79 -5.16
C HIS A 89 6.76 9.82 -6.01
N LYS A 90 7.43 8.85 -5.37
CA LYS A 90 8.25 7.84 -6.06
C LYS A 90 7.44 6.96 -7.01
N VAL A 91 6.28 6.48 -6.56
CA VAL A 91 5.34 5.74 -7.44
C VAL A 91 4.88 6.60 -8.62
N ALA A 92 4.55 7.87 -8.38
CA ALA A 92 4.14 8.78 -9.45
C ALA A 92 5.28 9.08 -10.44
N ASP A 93 6.53 9.16 -9.98
CA ASP A 93 7.72 9.30 -10.83
C ASP A 93 7.87 8.08 -11.75
N LEU A 94 7.77 6.86 -11.20
CA LEU A 94 7.82 5.62 -11.98
C LEU A 94 6.68 5.54 -13.01
N GLN A 95 5.47 5.90 -12.61
CA GLN A 95 4.32 5.93 -13.52
C GLN A 95 4.54 6.93 -14.67
N ARG A 96 5.09 8.12 -14.36
CA ARG A 96 5.42 9.14 -15.37
C ARG A 96 6.59 8.75 -16.27
N SER A 97 7.54 7.95 -15.79
CA SER A 97 8.63 7.44 -16.65
C SER A 97 8.12 6.35 -17.59
N ALA A 98 7.28 5.43 -17.10
CA ALA A 98 6.66 4.38 -17.91
C ALA A 98 5.77 4.94 -19.06
N MET A 99 5.10 6.07 -18.85
CA MET A 99 4.29 6.73 -19.88
C MET A 99 5.10 7.44 -20.98
N ARG A 100 6.42 7.66 -20.80
CA ARG A 100 7.26 8.44 -21.72
C ARG A 100 7.94 7.62 -22.84
N GLY A 101 7.63 6.34 -22.99
CA GLY A 101 7.87 5.57 -24.22
C GLY A 101 8.70 4.29 -24.05
N PRO A 102 8.59 3.34 -25.01
CA PRO A 102 9.34 2.09 -25.01
C PRO A 102 10.81 2.40 -25.35
N GLY A 103 11.68 2.40 -24.33
CA GLY A 103 13.12 2.63 -24.48
C GLY A 103 13.75 3.53 -23.42
N SER A 104 12.99 4.16 -22.51
CA SER A 104 13.54 5.07 -21.49
C SER A 104 13.81 4.45 -20.12
N THR A 105 13.54 3.16 -19.94
CA THR A 105 14.18 2.37 -18.90
C THR A 105 15.00 1.32 -19.63
N ALA A 106 16.32 1.32 -19.40
CA ALA A 106 17.00 0.05 -19.32
C ALA A 106 16.20 -0.72 -18.26
N VAL A 107 15.31 -1.58 -18.70
CA VAL A 107 14.80 -2.68 -17.90
C VAL A 107 15.81 -3.77 -18.22
N PRO A 108 16.88 -3.97 -17.43
CA PRO A 108 17.44 -5.30 -17.38
C PRO A 108 16.27 -6.19 -16.93
N SER A 109 15.65 -6.85 -17.90
CA SER A 109 15.02 -8.13 -17.66
C SER A 109 16.14 -9.11 -17.34
N ASP A 110 16.81 -8.92 -16.20
CA ASP A 110 17.26 -10.09 -15.49
C ASP A 110 15.97 -10.72 -15.01
N GLN A 111 15.62 -11.84 -15.65
CA GLN A 111 14.61 -12.75 -15.19
C GLN A 111 15.04 -13.22 -13.80
N MET A 112 14.79 -12.39 -12.80
CA MET A 112 14.83 -12.79 -11.42
C MET A 112 13.64 -13.73 -11.29
N PRO A 113 13.85 -15.05 -11.10
CA PRO A 113 12.73 -15.93 -10.84
C PRO A 113 11.98 -15.32 -9.67
N GLU A 114 10.68 -15.10 -9.85
CA GLU A 114 9.75 -14.81 -8.77
C GLU A 114 10.03 -15.88 -7.72
N LYS A 115 10.77 -15.54 -6.65
CA LYS A 115 11.07 -16.49 -5.58
C LYS A 115 9.71 -16.86 -5.02
N PRO A 116 9.23 -18.09 -5.25
CA PRO A 116 7.97 -18.48 -4.68
C PRO A 116 8.13 -18.34 -3.17
N ASP A 117 7.13 -17.77 -2.52
CA ASP A 117 6.97 -18.01 -1.10
C ASP A 117 6.68 -19.52 -0.97
N ASP A 118 7.72 -20.29 -0.67
CA ASP A 118 7.67 -21.76 -0.56
C ASP A 118 6.85 -22.24 0.65
N SER A 119 6.25 -21.32 1.41
CA SER A 119 5.37 -21.64 2.52
C SER A 119 3.99 -22.17 2.11
N LEU A 120 3.58 -21.97 0.85
CA LEU A 120 2.22 -22.29 0.36
C LEU A 120 2.22 -23.26 -0.83
N GLY A 121 1.28 -24.20 -0.81
CA GLY A 121 1.05 -25.13 -1.91
C GLY A 121 0.56 -24.45 -3.20
N PRO A 122 0.71 -25.06 -4.39
CA PRO A 122 0.23 -24.49 -5.65
C PRO A 122 -1.27 -24.19 -5.67
N GLU A 123 -2.09 -25.03 -5.01
CA GLU A 123 -3.54 -24.86 -4.93
C GLU A 123 -3.94 -23.69 -4.01
N GLU A 124 -3.28 -23.56 -2.86
CA GLU A 124 -3.47 -22.43 -1.93
C GLU A 124 -3.09 -21.10 -2.59
N ARG A 125 -1.99 -21.09 -3.35
CA ARG A 125 -1.59 -19.93 -4.17
C ARG A 125 -2.65 -19.57 -5.22
N ALA A 126 -3.19 -20.56 -5.92
CA ALA A 126 -4.24 -20.33 -6.91
C ALA A 126 -5.50 -19.72 -6.27
N LEU A 127 -5.89 -20.21 -5.09
CA LEU A 127 -7.03 -19.70 -4.33
C LEU A 127 -6.80 -18.25 -3.85
N LEU A 128 -5.64 -17.97 -3.25
CA LEU A 128 -5.28 -16.61 -2.82
C LEU A 128 -5.23 -15.62 -3.98
N ASN A 129 -4.72 -16.06 -5.14
CA ASN A 129 -4.70 -15.24 -6.35
C ASN A 129 -6.12 -14.97 -6.88
N SER A 130 -7.01 -15.97 -6.80
CA SER A 130 -8.43 -15.81 -7.15
C SER A 130 -9.14 -14.80 -6.23
N ASP A 131 -8.94 -14.92 -4.92
CA ASP A 131 -9.52 -14.02 -3.92
C ASP A 131 -9.00 -12.59 -4.06
N ALA A 132 -7.70 -12.42 -4.27
CA ALA A 132 -7.08 -11.12 -4.53
C ALA A 132 -7.59 -10.47 -5.82
N ALA A 133 -7.77 -11.25 -6.88
CA ALA A 133 -8.34 -10.78 -8.14
C ALA A 133 -9.81 -10.37 -7.98
N TRP A 134 -10.59 -11.13 -7.21
CA TRP A 134 -11.97 -10.79 -6.87
C TRP A 134 -12.06 -9.52 -6.03
N ALA A 135 -11.25 -9.40 -4.97
CA ALA A 135 -11.19 -8.21 -4.13
C ALA A 135 -10.80 -6.96 -4.94
N LYS A 136 -9.86 -7.08 -5.87
CA LYS A 136 -9.49 -5.99 -6.81
C LYS A 136 -10.68 -5.53 -7.65
N LYS A 137 -11.42 -6.47 -8.27
CA LYS A 137 -12.63 -6.14 -9.06
C LYS A 137 -13.71 -5.46 -8.21
N LEU A 138 -13.88 -5.88 -6.96
CA LEU A 138 -14.84 -5.29 -6.04
C LEU A 138 -14.46 -3.85 -5.69
N LEU A 139 -13.18 -3.61 -5.38
CA LEU A 139 -12.64 -2.29 -5.10
C LEU A 139 -12.77 -1.35 -6.30
N ASP A 140 -12.56 -1.84 -7.52
CA ASP A 140 -12.70 -1.05 -8.75
C ASP A 140 -14.14 -0.52 -8.97
N ARG A 141 -15.16 -1.11 -8.34
CA ARG A 141 -16.55 -0.61 -8.37
C ARG A 141 -16.84 0.52 -7.37
N LEU A 142 -15.89 0.85 -6.49
CA LEU A 142 -16.00 2.02 -5.60
C LEU A 142 -15.61 3.32 -6.31
N PRO A 143 -16.21 4.47 -5.92
CA PRO A 143 -15.67 5.79 -6.26
C PRO A 143 -14.21 5.91 -5.84
N ASP A 144 -13.39 6.58 -6.65
CA ASP A 144 -11.94 6.66 -6.49
C ASP A 144 -11.49 7.09 -5.09
N HIS A 145 -12.15 8.10 -4.51
CA HIS A 145 -11.83 8.60 -3.17
C HIS A 145 -12.13 7.58 -2.05
N LEU A 146 -13.21 6.78 -2.18
CA LEU A 146 -13.52 5.72 -1.20
C LEU A 146 -12.59 4.52 -1.37
N ARG A 147 -12.24 4.18 -2.61
CA ARG A 147 -11.26 3.13 -2.89
C ARG A 147 -9.91 3.49 -2.30
N GLU A 148 -9.42 4.70 -2.56
CA GLU A 148 -8.16 5.20 -2.00
C GLU A 148 -8.16 5.13 -0.47
N LEU A 149 -9.24 5.59 0.17
CA LEU A 149 -9.40 5.49 1.61
C LEU A 149 -9.33 4.06 2.13
N VAL A 150 -10.01 3.11 1.46
CA VAL A 150 -9.99 1.70 1.85
C VAL A 150 -8.59 1.10 1.68
N LEU A 151 -7.89 1.42 0.59
CA LEU A 151 -6.53 0.95 0.36
C LEU A 151 -5.57 1.44 1.45
N LEU A 152 -5.62 2.72 1.80
CA LEU A 152 -4.79 3.29 2.87
C LEU A 152 -5.09 2.66 4.24
N ARG A 153 -6.38 2.45 4.56
CA ARG A 153 -6.81 1.92 5.86
C ARG A 153 -6.60 0.42 6.02
N VAL A 154 -6.77 -0.36 4.95
CA VAL A 154 -6.82 -1.83 5.01
C VAL A 154 -5.56 -2.46 4.43
N ALA A 155 -5.14 -2.07 3.23
CA ALA A 155 -3.98 -2.68 2.57
C ALA A 155 -2.66 -2.09 3.10
N VAL A 156 -2.59 -0.77 3.26
CA VAL A 156 -1.40 -0.09 3.79
C VAL A 156 -1.37 -0.12 5.32
N GLY A 157 -2.56 -0.11 5.95
CA GLY A 157 -2.72 -0.24 7.40
C GLY A 157 -2.54 1.07 8.18
N LEU A 158 -2.72 2.22 7.52
CA LEU A 158 -2.66 3.52 8.19
C LEU A 158 -3.79 3.69 9.18
N SER A 159 -3.57 4.40 10.30
CA SER A 159 -4.62 4.83 11.24
C SER A 159 -5.61 5.83 10.61
N ALA A 160 -6.70 6.17 11.32
CA ALA A 160 -7.65 7.16 10.82
C ALA A 160 -7.04 8.57 10.79
N GLU A 161 -6.16 8.84 11.76
CA GLU A 161 -5.37 10.05 11.91
C GLU A 161 -4.36 10.20 10.76
N GLU A 162 -3.57 9.16 10.50
CA GLU A 162 -2.61 9.11 9.39
C GLU A 162 -3.31 9.25 8.04
N THR A 163 -4.38 8.48 7.81
CA THR A 163 -5.16 8.54 6.58
C THR A 163 -5.78 9.93 6.38
N GLY A 164 -6.24 10.56 7.47
CA GLY A 164 -6.78 11.91 7.43
C GLY A 164 -5.76 12.93 6.95
N GLN A 165 -4.51 12.84 7.41
CA GLN A 165 -3.43 13.70 6.93
C GLN A 165 -3.09 13.47 5.46
N VAL A 166 -3.10 12.22 5.00
CA VAL A 166 -2.83 11.88 3.59
C VAL A 166 -3.96 12.39 2.67
N LEU A 167 -5.22 12.25 3.09
CA LEU A 167 -6.39 12.58 2.27
C LEU A 167 -6.97 13.98 2.49
N GLY A 168 -6.43 14.76 3.43
CA GLY A 168 -6.99 16.07 3.79
C GLY A 168 -8.36 15.96 4.48
N MET A 169 -8.58 14.91 5.27
CA MET A 169 -9.82 14.62 5.97
C MET A 169 -9.63 14.64 7.49
N SER A 170 -10.68 14.96 8.25
CA SER A 170 -10.64 14.77 9.69
C SER A 170 -10.68 13.26 10.04
N PRO A 171 -10.08 12.83 11.17
CA PRO A 171 -10.12 11.41 11.57
C PRO A 171 -11.55 10.87 11.73
N GLY A 172 -12.49 11.72 12.16
CA GLY A 172 -13.92 11.38 12.23
C GLY A 172 -14.52 11.14 10.84
N ALA A 173 -14.22 12.02 9.88
CA ALA A 173 -14.66 11.85 8.49
C ALA A 173 -14.09 10.57 7.86
N VAL A 174 -12.83 10.22 8.15
CA VAL A 174 -12.23 8.97 7.68
C VAL A 174 -12.99 7.75 8.21
N ARG A 175 -13.30 7.69 9.50
CA ARG A 175 -14.05 6.56 10.09
C ARG A 175 -15.44 6.40 9.46
N VAL A 176 -16.15 7.50 9.28
CA VAL A 176 -17.49 7.50 8.64
C VAL A 176 -17.39 7.04 7.18
N ALA A 177 -16.44 7.59 6.42
CA ALA A 177 -16.23 7.21 5.02
C ALA A 177 -15.78 5.75 4.88
N GLN A 178 -14.92 5.24 5.79
CA GLN A 178 -14.53 3.83 5.84
C GLN A 178 -15.74 2.93 6.04
N HIS A 179 -16.61 3.25 7.01
CA HIS A 179 -17.84 2.48 7.25
C HIS A 179 -18.71 2.43 5.99
N ARG A 180 -18.95 3.60 5.36
CA ARG A 180 -19.74 3.70 4.11
C ARG A 180 -19.13 2.89 2.97
N ALA A 181 -17.80 2.94 2.80
CA ALA A 181 -17.11 2.19 1.76
C ALA A 181 -17.25 0.68 1.97
N LEU A 182 -17.08 0.19 3.19
CA LEU A 182 -17.25 -1.23 3.52
C LEU A 182 -18.70 -1.71 3.35
N SER A 183 -19.69 -0.92 3.77
CA SER A 183 -21.11 -1.24 3.51
C SER A 183 -21.40 -1.36 2.01
N ARG A 184 -20.83 -0.45 1.20
CA ARG A 184 -21.00 -0.50 -0.26
C ARG A 184 -20.32 -1.72 -0.88
N LEU A 185 -19.11 -2.07 -0.45
CA LEU A 185 -18.42 -3.28 -0.90
C LEU A 185 -19.22 -4.55 -0.58
N ARG A 186 -19.84 -4.62 0.61
CA ARG A 186 -20.72 -5.75 0.98
C ARG A 186 -21.90 -5.90 0.03
N ALA A 187 -22.63 -4.82 -0.24
CA ALA A 187 -23.76 -4.84 -1.17
C ALA A 187 -23.33 -5.26 -2.60
N ILE A 188 -22.19 -4.76 -3.07
CA ILE A 188 -21.60 -5.13 -4.37
C ILE A 188 -21.23 -6.63 -4.41
N ALA A 189 -20.69 -7.16 -3.32
CA ALA A 189 -20.30 -8.56 -3.21
C ALA A 189 -21.52 -9.48 -3.24
N GLU A 190 -22.59 -9.13 -2.51
CA GLU A 190 -23.86 -9.87 -2.48
C GLU A 190 -24.54 -9.92 -3.86
N GLU A 191 -24.49 -8.83 -4.62
CA GLU A 191 -25.01 -8.80 -6.01
C GLU A 191 -24.20 -9.71 -6.96
N SER A 192 -22.88 -9.76 -6.75
CA SER A 192 -21.96 -10.55 -7.58
C SER A 192 -22.09 -12.06 -7.32
N THR A 193 -22.37 -12.46 -6.07
CA THR A 193 -22.63 -13.86 -5.71
C THR A 193 -24.01 -14.33 -6.21
N ALA A 194 -25.03 -13.47 -6.14
CA ALA A 194 -26.37 -13.77 -6.67
C ALA A 194 -26.38 -13.96 -8.20
N THR A 195 -25.58 -13.18 -8.94
CA THR A 195 -25.45 -13.29 -10.40
C THR A 195 -24.77 -14.60 -10.81
N THR A 196 -23.76 -15.05 -10.06
CA THR A 196 -23.06 -16.33 -10.31
C THR A 196 -23.95 -17.55 -10.05
N ALA A 197 -24.86 -17.47 -9.06
CA ALA A 197 -25.78 -18.56 -8.72
C ALA A 197 -26.93 -18.76 -9.71
N THR A 198 -27.28 -17.75 -10.50
CA THR A 198 -28.45 -17.78 -11.41
C THR A 198 -28.08 -18.24 -12.83
N GLY A 199 -26.80 -18.48 -13.11
CA GLY A 199 -26.25 -18.69 -14.46
C GLY A 199 -26.08 -20.14 -14.95
N THR A 200 -26.66 -21.16 -14.32
CA THR A 200 -26.59 -22.55 -14.84
C THR A 200 -27.78 -22.84 -15.76
N PRO A 201 -27.65 -22.83 -17.10
CA PRO A 201 -28.66 -23.45 -17.94
C PRO A 201 -28.53 -24.96 -17.81
N ARG A 202 -29.57 -25.60 -17.25
CA ARG A 202 -29.85 -27.03 -17.48
C ARG A 202 -29.96 -27.22 -18.99
N SER A 203 -28.92 -27.75 -19.61
CA SER A 203 -29.00 -28.31 -20.96
C SER A 203 -29.26 -29.80 -20.80
N ALA A 204 -30.40 -30.20 -21.38
CA ALA A 204 -30.93 -31.55 -21.46
C ALA A 204 -30.19 -32.40 -22.50
#